data_AF-A0A4R5A097-F1
#
_entry.id   AF-A0A4R5A097-F1
#
_cell.length_a   1.000
_cell.length_b   1.000
_cell.length_c   1.000
_cell.angle_alpha   90.00
_cell.angle_beta   90.00
_cell.angle_gamma   90.00
#
_symmetry.space_group_name_H-M   'P 1'
#
loop_
_entity.id
_entity.type
_entity.pdbx_description
1 polymer ?
#
loop_
_entity_poly.entity_id
_entity_poly.type
_entity_poly.pdbx_seq_one_letter_code
_entity_poly.pdbx_strand_id
1 'polypeptide(L)'
;MATPPVMTRDWLKKPQSMLQRKAATSEDAVSWLEGAFDQHAPKMTHSQATAISRQDRFGYALADLRCGNDLSWGFPLAGSKYLALAVIAVG
;
A
#
# COMPACT_ATOMS: atom_id res chain seq x y z
N MET A 1 1.97 3.61 31.18
CA MET A 1 1.53 4.42 30.01
C MET A 1 1.32 3.46 28.85
N ALA A 2 0.09 3.29 28.37
CA ALA A 2 -0.14 2.53 27.14
C ALA A 2 0.33 3.39 25.97
N THR A 3 1.34 2.95 25.23
CA THR A 3 1.73 3.60 23.98
C THR A 3 0.52 3.52 23.04
N PRO A 4 -0.01 4.65 22.52
CA PRO A 4 -1.09 4.58 21.55
C PRO A 4 -0.64 3.71 20.36
N PRO A 5 -1.57 2.99 19.71
CA PRO A 5 -1.23 2.17 18.57
C PRO A 5 -0.53 3.04 17.52
N VAL A 6 0.60 2.53 17.01
CA VAL A 6 1.35 3.19 15.94
C VAL A 6 0.42 3.28 14.72
N MET A 7 0.05 4.50 14.34
CA MET A 7 -0.76 4.73 13.16
C MET A 7 0.11 4.66 11.90
N THR A 8 -0.45 4.30 10.75
CA THR A 8 0.30 4.27 9.48
C THR A 8 0.97 5.63 9.20
N ARG A 9 0.28 6.75 9.46
CA ARG A 9 0.85 8.11 9.35
C ARG A 9 2.08 8.37 10.23
N ASP A 10 2.29 7.64 11.32
CA ASP A 10 3.47 7.83 12.18
C ASP A 10 4.77 7.50 11.43
N TRP A 11 4.71 6.75 10.32
CA TRP A 11 5.84 6.52 9.44
C TRP A 11 6.38 7.80 8.80
N LEU A 12 5.58 8.85 8.66
CA LEU A 12 6.06 10.15 8.17
C LEU A 12 6.98 10.87 9.15
N LYS A 13 7.05 10.43 10.42
CA LYS A 13 8.05 10.92 11.39
C LYS A 13 9.46 10.38 11.10
N LYS A 14 9.58 9.34 10.27
CA LYS A 14 10.87 8.82 9.82
C LYS A 14 11.49 9.75 8.76
N PRO A 15 12.80 9.67 8.51
CA PRO A 15 13.45 10.48 7.48
C PRO A 15 12.76 10.33 6.12
N GLN A 16 12.56 11.45 5.42
CA GLN A 16 11.90 11.46 4.11
C GLN A 16 12.64 10.62 3.05
N SER A 17 13.94 10.35 3.24
CA SER A 17 14.72 9.45 2.39
C SER A 17 14.22 8.00 2.37
N MET A 18 13.37 7.62 3.33
CA MET A 18 12.72 6.30 3.36
C MET A 18 11.48 6.21 2.46
N LEU A 19 10.96 7.35 1.97
CA LEU A 19 9.81 7.37 1.07
C LEU A 19 10.22 6.86 -0.32
N GLN A 20 9.53 5.85 -0.80
CA GLN A 20 9.79 5.28 -2.13
C GLN A 20 9.31 6.20 -3.26
N ARG A 21 8.22 6.93 -3.04
CA ARG A 21 7.64 7.86 -4.01
C ARG A 21 6.80 8.92 -3.31
N LYS A 22 6.78 10.14 -3.88
CA LYS A 22 5.78 11.17 -3.60
C LYS A 22 4.81 11.21 -4.78
N ALA A 23 3.52 11.19 -4.50
CA ALA A 23 2.45 11.29 -5.50
C ALA A 23 1.69 12.60 -5.27
N ALA A 24 1.39 13.33 -6.34
CA ALA A 24 0.65 14.59 -6.25
C ALA A 24 -0.87 14.37 -6.20
N THR A 25 -1.34 13.24 -6.73
CA THR A 25 -2.76 12.87 -6.81
C THR A 25 -2.99 11.46 -6.27
N SER A 26 -4.24 11.14 -5.95
CA SER A 26 -4.62 9.79 -5.53
C SER A 26 -4.41 8.79 -6.67
N GLU A 27 -4.65 9.21 -7.91
CA GLU A 27 -4.47 8.44 -9.13
C GLU A 27 -2.99 8.09 -9.36
N ASP A 28 -2.08 9.05 -9.17
CA ASP A 28 -0.64 8.79 -9.25
C ASP A 28 -0.18 7.77 -8.19
N ALA A 29 -0.75 7.86 -6.99
CA ALA A 29 -0.45 6.96 -5.88
C ALA A 29 -0.94 5.53 -6.18
N VAL A 30 -2.17 5.38 -6.71
CA VAL A 30 -2.71 4.09 -7.13
C VAL A 30 -1.94 3.52 -8.31
N SER A 31 -1.55 4.34 -9.29
CA SER A 31 -0.71 3.90 -10.41
C SER A 31 0.64 3.35 -9.93
N TRP A 32 1.26 3.99 -8.93
CA TRP A 32 2.46 3.44 -8.30
C TRP A 32 2.17 2.11 -7.59
N LEU A 33 1.06 2.02 -6.86
CA LEU A 33 0.66 0.83 -6.12
C LEU A 33 0.38 -0.36 -7.06
N GLU A 34 -0.24 -0.10 -8.22
CA GLU A 34 -0.43 -1.07 -9.29
C GLU A 34 0.91 -1.62 -9.79
N GLY A 35 1.86 -0.75 -10.12
CA GLY A 35 3.19 -1.16 -10.58
C GLY A 35 3.94 -1.99 -9.54
N ALA A 36 3.89 -1.59 -8.27
CA ALA A 36 4.48 -2.34 -7.17
C ALA A 36 3.80 -3.70 -6.98
N PHE A 37 2.47 -3.76 -7.07
CA PHE A 37 1.74 -5.02 -7.01
C PHE A 37 2.13 -5.96 -8.15
N ASP A 38 2.13 -5.48 -9.39
CA ASP A 38 2.42 -6.28 -10.58
C ASP A 38 3.84 -6.84 -10.58
N GLN A 39 4.82 -6.07 -10.08
CA GLN A 39 6.20 -6.52 -9.91
C GLN A 39 6.31 -7.75 -8.97
N HIS A 40 5.40 -7.85 -8.00
CA HIS A 40 5.46 -8.87 -6.95
C HIS A 40 4.40 -9.96 -7.08
N ALA A 41 3.31 -9.74 -7.81
CA ALA A 41 2.22 -10.70 -8.00
C ALA A 41 2.68 -12.10 -8.43
N PRO A 42 3.66 -12.28 -9.34
CA PRO A 42 4.18 -13.60 -9.69
C PRO A 42 4.84 -14.37 -8.53
N LYS A 43 5.22 -13.68 -7.45
CA LYS A 43 5.85 -14.26 -6.26
C LYS A 43 4.86 -14.47 -5.11
N MET A 44 3.63 -13.99 -5.24
CA MET A 44 2.56 -14.18 -4.27
C MET A 44 1.93 -15.57 -4.44
N THR A 45 1.29 -16.09 -3.39
CA THR A 45 0.41 -17.25 -3.54
C THR A 45 -0.76 -16.89 -4.46
N HIS A 46 -1.18 -17.79 -5.35
CA HIS A 46 -2.23 -17.53 -6.35
C HIS A 46 -3.49 -16.89 -5.74
N SER A 47 -3.97 -17.42 -4.61
CA SER A 47 -5.15 -16.90 -3.91
C SER A 47 -5.01 -15.43 -3.51
N GLN A 48 -3.84 -14.97 -3.06
CA GLN A 48 -3.66 -13.56 -2.70
C GLN A 48 -3.64 -12.63 -3.91
N ALA A 49 -3.09 -13.12 -5.02
CA ALA A 49 -3.05 -12.36 -6.27
C ALA A 49 -4.44 -12.24 -6.92
N THR A 50 -5.32 -13.23 -6.76
CA THR A 50 -6.57 -13.33 -7.52
C THR A 50 -7.86 -13.25 -6.70
N ALA A 51 -7.83 -13.35 -5.37
CA ALA A 51 -9.04 -13.36 -4.53
C ALA A 51 -9.86 -12.06 -4.60
N ILE A 52 -9.23 -10.93 -4.90
CA ILE A 52 -9.91 -9.66 -5.18
C ILE A 52 -9.60 -9.33 -6.62
N SER A 53 -10.64 -9.03 -7.41
CA SER A 53 -10.46 -8.63 -8.79
C SER A 53 -9.56 -7.40 -8.86
N ARG A 54 -8.79 -7.25 -9.95
CA ARG A 54 -7.91 -6.09 -10.14
C ARG A 54 -8.72 -4.80 -10.02
N GLN A 55 -9.87 -4.75 -10.71
CA GLN A 55 -10.75 -3.59 -10.73
C GLN A 55 -11.22 -3.21 -9.33
N ASP A 56 -11.66 -4.16 -8.52
CA ASP A 56 -12.14 -3.89 -7.18
C ASP A 56 -10.99 -3.47 -6.26
N ARG A 57 -9.85 -4.16 -6.32
CA ARG A 57 -8.68 -3.86 -5.47
C ARG A 57 -8.22 -2.41 -5.62
N PHE A 58 -8.02 -1.97 -6.86
CA PHE A 58 -7.51 -0.63 -7.13
C PHE A 58 -8.61 0.43 -7.14
N GLY A 59 -9.86 0.04 -7.46
CA GLY A 59 -11.03 0.90 -7.31
C GLY A 59 -11.28 1.28 -5.84
N TYR A 60 -11.21 0.32 -4.92
CA TYR A 60 -11.32 0.59 -3.49
C TYR A 60 -10.12 1.39 -2.96
N ALA A 61 -8.90 1.06 -3.38
CA ALA A 61 -7.71 1.84 -3.03
C ALA A 61 -7.85 3.32 -3.43
N LEU A 62 -8.33 3.58 -4.65
CA LEU A 62 -8.55 4.94 -5.14
C LEU A 62 -9.63 5.66 -4.34
N ALA A 63 -10.74 4.98 -4.05
CA ALA A 63 -11.82 5.56 -3.26
C ALA A 63 -11.35 5.95 -1.85
N ASP A 64 -10.62 5.05 -1.18
CA ASP A 64 -10.05 5.30 0.15
C ASP A 64 -9.08 6.49 0.15
N LEU A 65 -8.14 6.54 -0.80
CA LEU A 65 -7.19 7.65 -0.89
C LEU A 65 -7.86 8.99 -1.18
N ARG A 66 -8.89 9.01 -2.04
CA ARG A 66 -9.68 10.22 -2.31
C ARG A 66 -10.45 10.70 -1.07
N CYS A 67 -10.80 9.80 -0.16
CA CYS A 67 -11.38 10.12 1.14
C CYS A 67 -10.34 10.50 2.21
N GLY A 68 -9.05 10.51 1.87
CA GLY A 68 -7.96 10.81 2.81
C GLY A 68 -7.59 9.65 3.74
N ASN A 69 -8.00 8.43 3.42
CA ASN A 69 -7.64 7.25 4.20
C ASN A 69 -6.24 6.74 3.81
N ASP A 70 -5.44 6.36 4.82
CA ASP A 70 -4.19 5.65 4.60
C ASP A 70 -4.45 4.22 4.11
N LEU A 71 -3.58 3.70 3.25
CA LEU A 71 -3.60 2.29 2.83
C LEU A 71 -2.43 1.53 3.44
N SER A 72 -2.69 0.29 3.84
CA SER A 72 -1.66 -0.67 4.25
C SER A 72 -2.03 -2.07 3.79
N TRP A 73 -1.20 -2.63 2.91
CA TRP A 73 -1.35 -3.97 2.35
C TRP A 73 -0.17 -4.85 2.72
N GLY A 74 -0.47 -6.15 2.84
CA GLY A 74 0.46 -7.17 3.27
C GLY A 74 0.31 -8.44 2.45
N PHE A 75 1.41 -8.91 1.86
CA PHE A 75 1.44 -10.11 1.03
C PHE A 75 2.60 -11.03 1.42
N PRO A 76 2.30 -12.23 1.96
CA PRO A 76 3.24 -13.35 1.93
C PRO A 76 3.74 -13.66 0.51
N LEU A 77 5.06 -13.71 0.36
CA LEU A 77 5.73 -14.10 -0.88
C LEU A 77 6.41 -15.47 -0.70
N ALA A 78 6.73 -16.12 -1.82
CA ALA A 78 7.51 -17.34 -1.82
C ALA A 78 8.86 -17.18 -1.09
N GLY A 79 9.31 -18.24 -0.42
CA GLY A 79 10.61 -18.28 0.28
C GLY A 79 10.64 -17.48 1.59
N SER A 80 9.55 -17.50 2.35
CA SER A 80 9.42 -16.83 3.66
C SER A 80 9.66 -15.32 3.63
N LYS A 81 9.35 -14.69 2.50
CA LYS A 81 9.45 -13.24 2.30
C LYS A 81 8.08 -12.60 2.48
N TYR A 82 8.07 -11.31 2.78
CA TYR A 82 6.85 -10.53 2.97
C TYR A 82 6.96 -9.19 2.26
N LEU A 83 5.91 -8.81 1.55
CA LEU A 83 5.75 -7.50 0.97
C LEU A 83 4.78 -6.68 1.81
N ALA A 84 5.24 -5.54 2.31
CA ALA A 84 4.40 -4.52 2.91
C ALA A 84 4.35 -3.33 1.95
N LEU A 85 3.15 -2.92 1.57
CA LEU A 85 2.92 -1.70 0.78
C LEU A 85 2.05 -0.76 1.60
N ALA A 86 2.45 0.50 1.70
CA ALA A 86 1.66 1.52 2.38
C ALA A 86 1.65 2.80 1.56
N VAL A 87 0.49 3.45 1.54
CA VAL A 87 0.33 4.81 1.01
C VAL A 87 -0.28 5.63 2.12
N ILE A 88 0.36 6.75 2.46
CA ILE A 88 -0.09 7.63 3.52
C ILE A 88 -0.70 8.85 2.85
N ALA A 89 -1.98 9.10 3.10
CA ALA A 89 -2.65 10.28 2.61
C ALA A 89 -2.22 11.49 3.45
N VAL A 90 -1.83 12.56 2.78
CA VAL A 90 -1.45 13.83 3.40
C VAL A 90 -2.37 14.91 2.83
N GLY A 91 -3.25 15.43 3.69
CA GLY A 91 -4.14 16.55 3.40
C GLY A 91 -3.73 17.80 4.17
#